data_AF-A0A397YWD3-F1
#
_entry.id   AF-A0A397YWD3-F1
#
_cell.length_a   1.000
_cell.length_b   1.000
_cell.length_c   1.000
_cell.angle_alpha   90.00
_cell.angle_beta   90.00
_cell.angle_gamma   90.00
#
_symmetry.space_group_name_H-M   'P 1'
#
loop_
_entity.id
_entity.type
_entity.pdbx_description
1 polymer ?
#
loop_
_entity_poly.entity_id
_entity_poly.type
_entity_poly.pdbx_seq_one_letter_code
_entity_poly.pdbx_strand_id
1 'polypeptide(L)'
;MASSASPGVKFVPEEDNFLQRHVAFFDRNKDGIVYPSETYQGFRAIGCGYLLSAFASMFINMGLSSKTRPGKGFTFSFPIEVKNIHLAKHGSDSGVYDKDGRFVASKFEEIFAKHSKTHPDALTGEELKQLLNANKEPNDRKGAIAGYTEWKMLHYLCKDKNGLLHKETVRAAYDGSLFEQLEKQTASKKHP
;
A
#
# COMPACT_ATOMS: atom_id res chain seq x y z
N MET A 1 -32.13 11.35 -10.24
CA MET A 1 -32.29 9.90 -10.49
C MET A 1 -31.59 9.18 -9.36
N ALA A 2 -32.33 8.49 -8.50
CA ALA A 2 -31.78 7.72 -7.39
C ALA A 2 -31.08 6.49 -7.94
N SER A 3 -29.78 6.33 -7.65
CA SER A 3 -29.02 5.14 -7.99
C SER A 3 -29.51 3.99 -7.12
N SER A 4 -30.14 3.00 -7.75
CA SER A 4 -30.53 1.75 -7.10
C SER A 4 -29.27 0.92 -6.85
N ALA A 5 -28.69 1.03 -5.66
CA ALA A 5 -27.75 0.04 -5.20
C ALA A 5 -28.52 -1.27 -4.96
N SER A 6 -28.38 -2.23 -5.88
CA SER A 6 -28.64 -3.64 -5.55
C SER A 6 -27.85 -3.98 -4.29
N PRO A 7 -28.36 -4.82 -3.36
CA PRO A 7 -27.58 -5.26 -2.22
C PRO A 7 -26.42 -6.11 -2.75
N GLY A 8 -25.33 -5.42 -3.09
CA GLY A 8 -24.20 -5.97 -3.81
C GLY A 8 -23.44 -6.91 -2.91
N VAL A 9 -23.04 -8.05 -3.47
CA VAL A 9 -22.10 -8.96 -2.83
C VAL A 9 -20.87 -8.16 -2.44
N LYS A 10 -20.54 -8.12 -1.14
CA LYS A 10 -19.33 -7.45 -0.66
C LYS A 10 -18.11 -8.19 -1.17
N PHE A 11 -17.12 -7.46 -1.68
CA PHE A 11 -15.83 -8.03 -1.99
C PHE A 11 -15.13 -8.49 -0.72
N VAL A 12 -14.61 -9.71 -0.75
CA VAL A 12 -13.83 -10.32 0.32
C VAL A 12 -12.50 -10.73 -0.30
N PRO A 13 -11.36 -10.22 0.20
CA PRO A 13 -10.04 -10.69 -0.21
C PRO A 13 -9.91 -12.20 -0.03
N GLU A 14 -9.19 -12.84 -0.94
CA GLU A 14 -8.78 -14.24 -0.77
C GLU A 14 -7.93 -14.39 0.50
N GLU A 15 -8.10 -15.54 1.19
CA GLU A 15 -7.49 -15.78 2.52
C GLU A 15 -5.97 -15.63 2.52
N ASP A 16 -5.31 -16.13 1.46
CA ASP A 16 -3.87 -16.11 1.26
C ASP A 16 -3.37 -14.89 0.47
N ASN A 17 -4.25 -13.98 0.06
CA ASN A 17 -3.89 -12.81 -0.74
C ASN A 17 -3.72 -11.54 0.12
N PHE A 18 -2.51 -11.41 0.64
CA PHE A 18 -2.12 -10.32 1.54
C PHE A 18 -2.16 -8.95 0.82
N LEU A 19 -1.84 -8.91 -0.47
CA LEU A 19 -1.91 -7.68 -1.26
C LEU A 19 -3.36 -7.21 -1.49
N GLN A 20 -4.29 -8.13 -1.76
CA GLN A 20 -5.72 -7.79 -1.81
C GLN A 20 -6.20 -7.23 -0.47
N ARG A 21 -5.81 -7.85 0.66
CA ARG A 21 -6.13 -7.36 2.01
C ARG A 21 -5.59 -5.95 2.26
N HIS A 22 -4.33 -5.69 1.89
CA HIS A 22 -3.71 -4.38 1.98
C HIS A 22 -4.52 -3.30 1.25
N VAL A 23 -4.96 -3.58 0.02
CA VAL A 23 -5.72 -2.61 -0.79
C VAL A 23 -7.19 -2.53 -0.39
N ALA A 24 -7.76 -3.60 0.16
CA ALA A 24 -9.15 -3.63 0.59
C ALA A 24 -9.48 -2.64 1.71
N PHE A 25 -8.49 -2.11 2.44
CA PHE A 25 -8.68 -0.98 3.35
C PHE A 25 -9.27 0.25 2.63
N PHE A 26 -8.82 0.51 1.40
CA PHE A 26 -9.22 1.66 0.61
C PHE A 26 -10.54 1.44 -0.14
N ASP A 27 -10.99 0.20 -0.32
CA ASP A 27 -12.34 -0.10 -0.79
C ASP A 27 -13.33 0.17 0.35
N ARG A 28 -13.91 1.37 0.38
CA ARG A 28 -14.69 1.86 1.53
C ARG A 28 -16.12 1.35 1.47
N ASN A 29 -16.66 1.16 0.28
CA ASN A 29 -18.01 0.62 0.08
C ASN A 29 -18.03 -0.93 -0.02
N LYS A 30 -16.87 -1.57 -0.16
CA LYS A 30 -16.69 -3.03 -0.27
C LYS A 30 -17.26 -3.61 -1.56
N ASP A 31 -17.23 -2.87 -2.67
CA ASP A 31 -17.70 -3.35 -3.97
C ASP A 31 -16.58 -4.00 -4.83
N GLY A 32 -15.34 -4.00 -4.34
CA GLY A 32 -14.17 -4.56 -5.02
C GLY A 32 -13.51 -3.60 -6.00
N ILE A 33 -13.95 -2.34 -6.04
CA ILE A 33 -13.41 -1.28 -6.90
C ILE A 33 -13.02 -0.09 -6.04
N VAL A 34 -11.77 0.35 -6.14
CA VAL A 34 -11.31 1.56 -5.45
C VAL A 34 -11.26 2.73 -6.42
N TYR A 35 -12.05 3.76 -6.15
CA TYR A 35 -12.02 5.04 -6.88
C TYR A 35 -11.11 6.08 -6.20
N PRO A 36 -10.66 7.14 -6.91
CA PRO A 36 -9.85 8.20 -6.31
C PRO A 36 -10.46 8.80 -5.04
N SER A 37 -11.78 8.93 -4.99
CA SER A 37 -12.51 9.42 -3.81
C SER A 37 -12.30 8.54 -2.58
N GLU A 38 -12.23 7.21 -2.76
CA GLU A 38 -12.06 6.26 -1.68
C GLU A 38 -10.60 6.16 -1.24
N THR A 39 -9.66 6.20 -2.20
CA THR A 39 -8.24 6.36 -1.89
C THR A 39 -8.02 7.62 -1.04
N TYR A 40 -8.59 8.75 -1.45
CA TYR A 40 -8.55 10.00 -0.69
C TYR A 40 -9.11 9.82 0.73
N GLN A 41 -10.28 9.21 0.87
CA GLN A 41 -10.90 8.93 2.17
C GLN A 41 -10.00 8.05 3.04
N GLY A 42 -9.40 7.00 2.49
CA GLY A 42 -8.48 6.12 3.21
C GLY A 42 -7.25 6.86 3.72
N PHE A 43 -6.61 7.69 2.90
CA PHE A 43 -5.49 8.52 3.35
C PHE A 43 -5.90 9.52 4.45
N ARG A 44 -7.10 10.12 4.35
CA ARG A 44 -7.63 11.00 5.41
C ARG A 44 -7.91 10.24 6.70
N ALA A 45 -8.37 8.99 6.60
CA ALA A 45 -8.68 8.14 7.73
C ALA A 45 -7.43 7.77 8.54
N ILE A 46 -6.30 7.52 7.88
CA ILE A 46 -5.01 7.22 8.52
C ILE A 46 -4.22 8.48 8.94
N GLY A 47 -4.83 9.66 8.90
CA GLY A 47 -4.26 10.90 9.44
C GLY A 47 -3.47 11.76 8.44
N CYS A 48 -3.42 11.41 7.14
CA CYS A 48 -2.79 12.29 6.15
C CYS A 48 -3.60 13.57 5.93
N GLY A 49 -2.91 14.70 5.68
CA GLY A 49 -3.53 15.99 5.37
C GLY A 49 -4.20 16.04 4.00
N TYR A 50 -5.08 17.03 3.78
CA TYR A 50 -5.86 17.21 2.55
C TYR A 50 -5.02 17.16 1.26
N LEU A 51 -3.92 17.92 1.20
CA LEU A 51 -3.06 18.00 0.02
C LEU A 51 -2.39 16.67 -0.30
N LEU A 52 -1.86 15.99 0.73
CA LEU A 52 -1.22 14.69 0.57
C LEU A 52 -2.22 13.63 0.14
N SER A 53 -3.42 13.61 0.74
CA SER A 53 -4.50 12.69 0.36
C SER A 53 -4.94 12.90 -1.10
N ALA A 54 -5.09 14.14 -1.55
CA ALA A 54 -5.50 14.45 -2.93
C ALA A 54 -4.42 14.07 -3.96
N PHE A 55 -3.16 14.33 -3.65
CA PHE A 55 -2.05 13.91 -4.50
C PHE A 55 -1.95 12.39 -4.59
N ALA A 56 -1.99 11.69 -3.45
CA ALA A 56 -1.89 10.24 -3.39
C ALA A 56 -3.06 9.57 -4.13
N SER A 57 -4.29 10.05 -3.96
CA SER A 57 -5.44 9.49 -4.67
C SER A 57 -5.32 9.58 -6.19
N MET A 58 -4.86 10.72 -6.71
CA MET A 58 -4.67 10.87 -8.16
C MET A 58 -3.52 9.98 -8.65
N PHE A 59 -2.38 10.02 -7.96
CA PHE A 59 -1.18 9.27 -8.35
C PHE A 59 -1.42 7.76 -8.39
N ILE A 60 -2.03 7.21 -7.34
CA ILE A 60 -2.27 5.76 -7.20
C ILE A 60 -3.31 5.29 -8.22
N ASN A 61 -4.48 5.94 -8.27
CA ASN A 61 -5.54 5.53 -9.18
C ASN A 61 -5.14 5.66 -10.65
N MET A 62 -4.51 6.77 -11.05
CA MET A 62 -4.02 6.91 -12.42
C MET A 62 -2.93 5.88 -12.76
N GLY A 63 -2.05 5.56 -11.80
CA GLY A 63 -0.94 4.62 -12.00
C GLY A 63 -1.36 3.15 -12.07
N LEU A 64 -2.40 2.75 -11.33
CA LEU A 64 -2.80 1.34 -11.19
C LEU A 64 -4.05 0.96 -12.00
N SER A 65 -4.87 1.95 -12.41
CA SER A 65 -6.17 1.67 -13.01
C SER A 65 -6.10 0.87 -14.31
N SER A 66 -5.18 1.16 -15.23
CA SER A 66 -5.06 0.39 -16.48
C SER A 66 -4.50 -1.02 -16.23
N LYS A 67 -3.55 -1.15 -15.29
CA LYS A 67 -2.91 -2.43 -14.96
C LYS A 67 -3.87 -3.44 -14.35
N THR A 68 -4.78 -2.99 -13.49
CA THR A 68 -5.76 -3.86 -12.82
C THR A 68 -6.96 -4.20 -13.70
N ARG A 69 -7.05 -3.67 -14.93
CA ARG A 69 -8.22 -3.81 -15.80
C ARG A 69 -7.83 -4.27 -17.20
N PRO A 70 -7.16 -5.43 -17.34
CA PRO A 70 -6.73 -5.93 -18.64
C PRO A 70 -7.93 -6.09 -19.59
N GLY A 71 -7.77 -5.66 -20.84
CA GLY A 71 -8.82 -5.69 -21.85
C GLY A 71 -9.91 -4.62 -21.70
N LYS A 72 -9.87 -3.78 -20.65
CA LYS A 72 -10.80 -2.64 -20.51
C LYS A 72 -10.19 -1.36 -21.05
N GLY A 73 -11.01 -0.53 -21.68
CA GLY A 73 -10.60 0.77 -22.21
C GLY A 73 -10.21 1.79 -21.13
N PHE A 74 -9.58 2.88 -21.57
CA PHE A 74 -9.29 4.02 -20.72
C PHE A 74 -10.58 4.61 -20.12
N THR A 75 -10.53 5.05 -18.86
CA THR A 75 -11.64 5.77 -18.22
C THR A 75 -11.09 6.87 -17.32
N PHE A 76 -11.75 8.03 -17.34
CA PHE A 76 -11.43 9.18 -16.48
C PHE A 76 -11.81 8.99 -15.01
N SER A 77 -12.52 7.91 -14.68
CA SER A 77 -12.85 7.55 -13.30
C SER A 77 -11.71 6.81 -12.58
N PHE A 78 -10.69 6.33 -13.32
CA PHE A 78 -9.52 5.62 -12.80
C PHE A 78 -9.81 4.55 -11.70
N PRO A 79 -10.74 3.60 -11.93
CA PRO A 79 -11.03 2.54 -10.96
C PRO A 79 -9.86 1.56 -10.86
N ILE A 80 -9.62 1.05 -9.66
CA ILE A 80 -8.69 -0.04 -9.37
C ILE A 80 -9.53 -1.28 -9.02
N GLU A 81 -9.37 -2.39 -9.74
CA GLU A 81 -10.04 -3.65 -9.39
C GLU A 81 -9.21 -4.43 -8.38
N VAL A 82 -9.71 -4.57 -7.15
CA VAL A 82 -8.96 -5.16 -6.02
C VAL A 82 -8.55 -6.59 -6.34
N LYS A 83 -9.44 -7.40 -6.94
CA LYS A 83 -9.13 -8.78 -7.36
C LYS A 83 -7.87 -8.91 -8.24
N ASN A 84 -7.58 -7.87 -9.04
CA ASN A 84 -6.51 -7.86 -10.04
C ASN A 84 -5.28 -7.09 -9.57
N ILE A 85 -5.21 -6.69 -8.30
CA ILE A 85 -4.15 -5.81 -7.80
C ILE A 85 -2.74 -6.39 -7.98
N HIS A 86 -2.60 -7.71 -7.97
CA HIS A 86 -1.33 -8.40 -8.22
C HIS A 86 -0.75 -8.07 -9.61
N LEU A 87 -1.59 -7.77 -10.61
CA LEU A 87 -1.16 -7.31 -11.94
C LEU A 87 -0.53 -5.92 -11.91
N ALA A 88 -0.77 -5.14 -10.86
CA ALA A 88 -0.28 -3.77 -10.73
C ALA A 88 1.10 -3.67 -10.08
N LYS A 89 1.62 -4.81 -9.56
CA LYS A 89 2.99 -4.93 -9.06
C LYS A 89 4.00 -4.44 -10.10
N HIS A 90 5.14 -3.98 -9.61
CA HIS A 90 6.25 -3.50 -10.42
C HIS A 90 7.53 -4.20 -9.99
N GLY A 91 8.55 -4.18 -10.87
CA GLY A 91 9.89 -4.57 -10.47
C GLY A 91 10.48 -3.52 -9.52
N SER A 92 11.71 -3.76 -9.08
CA SER A 92 12.32 -2.95 -8.01
C SER A 92 11.52 -2.87 -6.70
N ASP A 93 10.56 -3.78 -6.50
CA ASP A 93 9.86 -3.96 -5.23
C ASP A 93 10.74 -4.80 -4.27
N SER A 94 10.22 -5.13 -3.10
CA SER A 94 10.95 -5.93 -2.11
C SER A 94 10.88 -7.44 -2.35
N GLY A 95 10.04 -7.90 -3.28
CA GLY A 95 9.72 -9.31 -3.48
C GLY A 95 8.92 -9.97 -2.34
N VAL A 96 8.44 -9.21 -1.34
CA VAL A 96 7.68 -9.76 -0.21
C VAL A 96 6.29 -10.25 -0.62
N TYR A 97 5.69 -9.63 -1.64
CA TYR A 97 4.54 -10.21 -2.33
C TYR A 97 5.02 -11.02 -3.53
N ASP A 98 4.57 -12.26 -3.66
CA ASP A 98 4.77 -13.03 -4.89
C ASP A 98 3.93 -12.47 -6.06
N LYS A 99 4.01 -13.15 -7.22
CA LYS A 99 3.29 -12.74 -8.44
C LYS A 99 1.76 -12.72 -8.30
N ASP A 100 1.22 -13.48 -7.33
CA ASP A 100 -0.21 -13.62 -7.10
C ASP A 100 -0.68 -12.75 -5.92
N GLY A 101 0.25 -12.06 -5.24
CA GLY A 101 -0.03 -11.18 -4.10
C GLY A 101 0.06 -11.86 -2.73
N ARG A 102 0.59 -13.08 -2.66
CA ARG A 102 0.78 -13.84 -1.41
C ARG A 102 2.04 -13.39 -0.70
N PHE A 103 2.06 -13.56 0.62
CA PHE A 103 3.19 -13.16 1.46
C PHE A 103 4.34 -14.19 1.44
N VAL A 104 5.54 -13.74 1.08
CA VAL A 104 6.76 -14.54 1.05
C VAL A 104 7.60 -14.24 2.29
N ALA A 105 7.42 -15.04 3.34
CA ALA A 105 8.05 -14.82 4.64
C ALA A 105 9.58 -14.74 4.58
N SER A 106 10.23 -15.58 3.78
CA SER A 106 11.70 -15.55 3.62
C SER A 106 12.19 -14.22 3.05
N LYS A 107 11.48 -13.64 2.07
CA LYS A 107 11.82 -12.33 1.50
C LYS A 107 11.63 -11.19 2.49
N PHE A 108 10.61 -11.30 3.34
CA PHE A 108 10.41 -10.34 4.42
C PHE A 108 11.55 -10.40 5.44
N GLU A 109 11.93 -11.58 5.91
CA GLU A 109 13.04 -11.76 6.85
C GLU A 109 14.39 -11.32 6.26
N GLU A 110 14.60 -11.55 4.96
CA GLU A 110 15.80 -11.10 4.24
C GLU A 110 16.00 -9.58 4.31
N ILE A 111 14.93 -8.77 4.32
CA ILE A 111 15.02 -7.30 4.41
C ILE A 111 15.81 -6.91 5.67
N PHE A 112 15.40 -7.42 6.83
CA PHE A 112 16.00 -7.06 8.11
C PHE A 112 17.35 -7.73 8.29
N ALA A 113 17.48 -9.00 7.92
CA ALA A 113 18.76 -9.70 7.95
C ALA A 113 19.86 -8.95 7.15
N LYS A 114 19.50 -8.35 6.01
CA LYS A 114 20.44 -7.61 5.15
C LYS A 114 20.64 -6.16 5.55
N HIS A 115 19.60 -5.47 6.04
CA HIS A 115 19.64 -4.01 6.16
C HIS A 115 19.49 -3.47 7.59
N SER A 116 18.95 -4.19 8.57
CA SER A 116 18.84 -3.70 9.96
C SER A 116 20.14 -3.96 10.73
N LYS A 117 21.20 -3.21 10.42
CA LYS A 117 22.54 -3.41 11.01
C LYS A 117 22.78 -2.60 12.27
N THR A 118 22.10 -1.47 12.40
CA THR A 118 22.24 -0.53 13.50
C THR A 118 21.34 -0.92 14.68
N HIS A 119 20.10 -1.28 14.38
CA HIS A 119 19.11 -1.70 15.36
C HIS A 119 18.51 -3.03 14.92
N PRO A 120 18.57 -4.09 15.74
CA PRO A 120 17.84 -5.31 15.46
C PRO A 120 16.35 -5.01 15.25
N ASP A 121 15.78 -5.59 14.20
CA ASP A 121 14.36 -5.47 13.85
C ASP A 121 13.85 -4.04 13.59
N ALA A 122 14.73 -3.10 13.21
CA ALA A 122 14.30 -1.78 12.75
C ALA A 122 15.24 -1.23 11.67
N LEU A 123 14.67 -0.44 10.75
CA LEU A 123 15.43 0.26 9.72
C LEU A 123 15.57 1.74 10.07
N THR A 124 16.80 2.23 10.06
CA THR A 124 17.09 3.66 10.00
C THR A 124 16.75 4.22 8.62
N GLY A 125 16.71 5.56 8.49
CA GLY A 125 16.52 6.20 7.18
C GLY A 125 17.64 5.90 6.17
N GLU A 126 18.87 5.67 6.64
CA GLU A 126 20.01 5.33 5.80
C GLU A 126 19.94 3.87 5.32
N GLU A 127 19.65 2.93 6.22
CA GLU A 127 19.45 1.51 5.88
C GLU A 127 18.26 1.32 4.95
N LEU A 128 17.19 2.11 5.12
CA LEU A 128 16.07 2.13 4.19
C LEU A 128 16.50 2.61 2.79
N LYS A 129 17.38 3.62 2.70
CA LYS A 129 17.94 4.07 1.42
C LYS A 129 18.81 2.99 0.78
N GLN A 130 19.57 2.23 1.58
CA GLN A 130 20.36 1.10 1.10
C GLN A 130 19.46 -0.02 0.55
N LEU A 131 18.40 -0.39 1.27
CA LEU A 131 17.38 -1.34 0.79
C LEU A 131 16.80 -0.90 -0.55
N LEU A 132 16.35 0.35 -0.64
CA LEU A 132 15.76 0.89 -1.87
C LEU A 132 16.74 0.92 -3.05
N ASN A 133 18.03 1.10 -2.79
CA ASN A 133 19.05 1.02 -3.84
C ASN A 133 19.34 -0.43 -4.24
N ALA A 134 19.36 -1.36 -3.29
CA ALA A 134 19.60 -2.78 -3.54
C ALA A 134 18.49 -3.43 -4.36
N ASN A 135 17.24 -2.97 -4.20
CA ASN A 135 16.12 -3.51 -4.95
C ASN A 135 16.04 -3.03 -6.40
N LYS A 136 16.72 -1.94 -6.79
CA LYS A 136 16.58 -1.35 -8.13
C LYS A 136 16.97 -2.32 -9.24
N GLU A 137 16.07 -2.50 -10.18
CA GLU A 137 16.34 -3.24 -11.41
C GLU A 137 16.79 -2.29 -12.54
N PRO A 138 17.81 -2.67 -13.35
CA PRO A 138 18.41 -1.77 -14.35
C PRO A 138 17.43 -1.14 -15.35
N ASN A 139 16.35 -1.84 -15.68
CA ASN A 139 15.38 -1.40 -16.71
C ASN A 139 14.02 -0.99 -16.12
N ASP A 140 13.90 -0.83 -14.80
CA ASP A 140 12.63 -0.49 -14.15
C ASP A 140 12.67 0.83 -13.36
N ARG A 141 12.89 1.93 -14.07
CA ARG A 141 12.89 3.28 -13.47
C ARG A 141 11.55 3.65 -12.84
N LYS A 142 10.42 3.20 -13.42
CA LYS A 142 9.08 3.50 -12.89
C LYS A 142 8.84 2.75 -11.58
N GLY A 143 9.16 1.45 -11.53
CA GLY A 143 9.10 0.66 -10.30
C GLY A 143 10.05 1.19 -9.22
N ALA A 144 11.27 1.60 -9.58
CA ALA A 144 12.18 2.22 -8.62
C ALA A 144 11.63 3.51 -7.98
N ILE A 145 10.91 4.35 -8.74
CA ILE A 145 10.25 5.55 -8.21
C ILE A 145 9.05 5.18 -7.34
N ALA A 146 8.25 4.20 -7.76
CA ALA A 146 7.11 3.71 -6.99
C ALA A 146 7.57 3.12 -5.64
N GLY A 147 8.52 2.18 -5.66
CA GLY A 147 9.09 1.58 -4.45
C GLY A 147 9.72 2.62 -3.52
N TYR A 148 10.47 3.60 -4.06
CA TYR A 148 10.97 4.70 -3.24
C TYR A 148 9.84 5.48 -2.55
N THR A 149 8.77 5.80 -3.28
CA THR A 149 7.64 6.56 -2.76
C THR A 149 6.89 5.79 -1.67
N GLU A 150 6.61 4.51 -1.90
CA GLU A 150 5.92 3.62 -0.96
C GLU A 150 6.67 3.52 0.37
N TRP A 151 7.96 3.19 0.33
CA TRP A 151 8.79 3.06 1.52
C TRP A 151 9.00 4.39 2.25
N LYS A 152 9.15 5.51 1.53
CA LYS A 152 9.28 6.83 2.15
C LYS A 152 7.99 7.28 2.81
N MET A 153 6.84 6.98 2.21
CA MET A 153 5.53 7.22 2.83
C MET A 153 5.35 6.37 4.09
N LEU A 154 5.68 5.08 4.03
CA LEU A 154 5.64 4.20 5.20
C LEU A 154 6.55 4.70 6.33
N HIS A 155 7.80 5.08 6.01
CA HIS A 155 8.73 5.67 6.97
C HIS A 155 8.21 6.99 7.55
N TYR A 156 7.68 7.89 6.72
CA TYR A 156 7.13 9.16 7.17
C TYR A 156 5.96 8.96 8.14
N LEU A 157 5.05 8.04 7.84
CA LEU A 157 3.85 7.79 8.64
C LEU A 157 4.16 7.04 9.95
N CYS A 158 5.13 6.11 9.93
CA CYS A 158 5.23 5.10 10.98
C CYS A 158 6.59 4.99 11.66
N LYS A 159 7.57 5.85 11.32
CA LYS A 159 8.82 5.92 12.08
C LYS A 159 8.54 6.36 13.52
N ASP A 160 9.32 5.85 14.46
CA ASP A 160 9.26 6.30 15.85
C ASP A 160 9.94 7.67 16.05
N LYS A 161 9.97 8.14 17.30
CA LYS A 161 10.61 9.40 17.70
C LYS A 161 12.12 9.47 17.41
N ASN A 162 12.78 8.31 17.28
CA ASN A 162 14.20 8.19 16.94
C ASN A 162 14.41 8.02 15.42
N GLY A 163 13.33 8.02 14.63
CA GLY A 163 13.38 7.84 13.19
C GLY A 163 13.50 6.39 12.73
N LEU A 164 13.23 5.43 13.61
CA LEU A 164 13.31 3.99 13.32
C LEU A 164 11.98 3.47 12.78
N LEU A 165 12.05 2.71 11.69
CA LEU A 165 10.91 1.97 11.13
C LEU A 165 11.00 0.51 11.56
N HIS A 166 10.14 0.12 12.51
CA HIS A 166 10.15 -1.19 13.15
C HIS A 166 9.63 -2.30 12.24
N LYS A 167 10.21 -3.50 12.35
CA LYS A 167 9.86 -4.69 11.58
C LYS A 167 8.39 -5.05 11.66
N GLU A 168 7.82 -5.04 12.86
CA GLU A 168 6.39 -5.34 13.06
C GLU A 168 5.48 -4.34 12.33
N THR A 169 5.87 -3.06 12.27
CA THR A 169 5.15 -2.05 11.49
C THR A 169 5.20 -2.35 9.99
N VAL A 170 6.37 -2.75 9.48
CA VAL A 170 6.53 -3.16 8.08
C VAL A 170 5.73 -4.43 7.80
N ARG A 171 5.71 -5.39 8.74
CA ARG A 171 4.90 -6.61 8.65
C ARG A 171 3.41 -6.27 8.56
N ALA A 172 2.93 -5.38 9.42
CA ALA A 172 1.55 -4.92 9.41
C ALA A 172 1.19 -4.21 8.09
N ALA A 173 2.15 -3.53 7.45
CA ALA A 173 1.93 -2.97 6.11
C ALA A 173 1.70 -4.09 5.09
N TYR A 174 2.49 -5.16 5.13
CA TYR A 174 2.36 -6.29 4.21
C TYR A 174 1.16 -7.20 4.48
N ASP A 175 0.70 -7.34 5.72
CA ASP A 175 -0.49 -8.17 6.03
C ASP A 175 -1.83 -7.44 5.95
N GLY A 176 -1.76 -6.15 5.61
CA GLY A 176 -2.91 -5.27 5.42
C GLY A 176 -3.51 -4.73 6.73
N SER A 177 -2.96 -5.05 7.89
CA SER A 177 -3.51 -4.58 9.17
C SER A 177 -3.08 -3.15 9.55
N LEU A 178 -1.98 -2.63 8.99
CA LEU A 178 -1.41 -1.33 9.38
C LEU A 178 -2.41 -0.17 9.26
N PHE A 179 -3.13 -0.08 8.14
CA PHE A 179 -4.01 1.07 7.91
C PHE A 179 -5.21 1.08 8.86
N GLU A 180 -5.74 -0.09 9.21
CA GLU A 180 -6.78 -0.19 10.25
C GLU A 180 -6.26 0.25 11.62
N GLN A 181 -5.02 -0.12 11.95
CA GLN A 181 -4.37 0.32 13.19
C GLN A 181 -4.21 1.86 13.20
N LEU A 182 -3.77 2.45 12.09
CA LEU A 182 -3.61 3.91 11.96
C LEU A 182 -4.95 4.66 11.98
N GLU A 183 -6.00 4.12 11.37
CA GLU A 183 -7.35 4.69 11.41
C GLU A 183 -7.89 4.70 12.84
N LYS A 184 -7.75 3.59 13.58
CA LYS A 184 -8.13 3.50 15.00
C LYS A 184 -7.37 4.51 15.86
N GLN A 185 -6.05 4.60 15.69
CA GLN A 185 -5.22 5.58 16.43
C GLN A 185 -5.62 7.03 16.11
N THR A 186 -5.94 7.31 14.84
CA THR A 186 -6.37 8.64 14.40
C THR A 186 -7.74 9.02 14.97
N ALA A 187 -8.66 8.06 15.03
CA ALA A 187 -9.97 8.25 15.65
C ALA A 187 -9.86 8.56 17.15
N SER A 188 -9.02 7.79 17.89
CA SER A 188 -8.79 8.02 19.32
C SER A 188 -8.19 9.40 19.61
N LYS A 189 -7.30 9.91 18.76
CA LYS A 189 -6.71 11.25 18.93
C LYS A 189 -7.69 12.40 18.69
N LYS A 190 -8.76 12.18 17.92
CA LYS A 190 -9.81 13.18 17.66
C LYS A 190 -10.87 13.24 18.76
N HIS A 191 -10.94 12.21 19.60
CA HIS A 191 -11.84 12.11 20.76
C HIS A 191 -11.05 11.94 22.07
N PRO A 192 -10.21 12.91 22.47
CA PRO A 192 -9.54 12.90 23.77
C PRO A 192 -10.52 13.13 24.93
#